data_AF-L7QR50-F1
#
_entry.id   AF-L7QR50-F1
#
_cell.length_a   1.000
_cell.length_b   1.000
_cell.length_c   1.000
_cell.angle_alpha   90.00
_cell.angle_beta   90.00
_cell.angle_gamma   90.00
#
_symmetry.space_group_name_H-M   'P 1'
#
loop_
_entity.id
_entity.type
_entity.pdbx_description
1 polymer ?
#
loop_
_entity_poly.entity_id
_entity_poly.type
_entity_poly.pdbx_seq_one_letter_code
_entity_poly.pdbx_strand_id
1 'polypeptide(L)'
;RQLEGEIAEEWAVNGDTETKDKLIPLVEDVIRFDMRHSAEIQACDLLMEIDRLDLLTQHMEQSNYPRVCLYLVGCASYVEEPEATFILQGVLKHYLRFKEYARAMIIALQLNDREKCEEIFKDCEDPLIRKQLCYMLGRQQIALDVEDEDLRAIMTNAHVNEHFLSLAREL
;
A
#
# COMPACT_ATOMS: atom_id res chain seq x y z
N ARG A 1 19.10 -3.96 17.79
CA ARG A 1 18.14 -4.90 18.42
C ARG A 1 17.83 -4.61 19.88
N GLN A 2 18.81 -4.30 20.73
CA GLN A 2 18.53 -4.04 22.14
C GLN A 2 17.94 -2.63 22.36
N LEU A 3 18.40 -1.63 21.59
CA LEU A 3 17.96 -0.24 21.72
C LEU A 3 16.50 -0.03 21.30
N GLU A 4 16.07 -0.64 20.20
CA GLU A 4 14.72 -0.54 19.64
C GLU A 4 13.70 -1.12 20.62
N GLY A 5 14.01 -2.28 21.20
CA GLY A 5 13.19 -2.90 22.25
C GLY A 5 13.16 -2.07 23.54
N GLU A 6 14.30 -1.53 23.98
CA GLU A 6 14.36 -0.62 25.15
C GLU A 6 13.53 0.65 24.91
N ILE A 7 13.56 1.22 23.71
CA ILE A 7 12.74 2.39 23.33
C ILE A 7 11.25 2.03 23.38
N ALA A 8 10.85 0.87 22.84
CA ALA A 8 9.46 0.42 22.84
C ALA A 8 8.95 0.14 24.27
N GLU A 9 9.78 -0.50 25.11
CA GLU A 9 9.47 -0.73 26.53
C GLU A 9 9.31 0.59 27.29
N GLU A 10 10.24 1.53 27.13
CA GLU A 10 10.16 2.87 27.74
C GLU A 10 8.93 3.64 27.27
N TRP A 11 8.58 3.54 25.98
CA TRP A 11 7.39 4.17 25.40
C TRP A 11 6.08 3.65 26.02
N ALA A 12 6.04 2.35 26.36
CA ALA A 12 4.90 1.70 26.99
C ALA A 12 4.82 1.99 28.50
N VAL A 13 5.95 2.00 29.21
CA VAL A 13 6.01 2.12 30.68
C VAL A 13 5.88 3.57 31.16
N ASN A 14 6.54 4.53 30.49
CA ASN A 14 6.62 5.92 30.92
C ASN A 14 5.68 6.83 30.10
N GLY A 15 4.37 6.58 30.22
CA GLY A 15 3.28 7.23 29.48
C GLY A 15 3.13 8.76 29.64
N ASP A 16 4.05 9.45 30.32
CA ASP A 16 4.06 10.90 30.40
C ASP A 16 4.39 11.50 29.03
N THR A 17 3.53 12.39 28.53
CA THR A 17 3.67 13.05 27.22
C THR A 17 5.04 13.69 27.04
N GLU A 18 5.61 14.27 28.11
CA GLU A 18 6.91 14.91 28.09
C GLU A 18 8.07 13.93 27.83
N THR A 19 7.96 12.68 28.29
CA THR A 19 8.97 11.64 28.06
C THR A 19 8.88 11.14 26.63
N LYS A 20 7.65 10.93 26.13
CA LYS A 20 7.41 10.56 24.72
C LYS A 20 7.94 11.62 23.76
N ASP A 21 7.70 12.89 24.04
CA ASP A 21 8.19 14.01 23.22
C ASP A 21 9.73 14.06 23.17
N LYS A 22 10.41 13.69 24.26
CA LYS A 22 11.88 13.60 24.30
C LYS A 22 12.43 12.39 23.53
N LEU A 23 11.64 11.32 23.40
CA LEU A 23 12.02 10.11 22.67
C LEU A 23 11.83 10.22 21.16
N ILE A 24 10.88 11.05 20.68
CA ILE A 24 10.61 11.21 19.23
C ILE A 24 11.88 11.53 18.42
N PRO A 25 12.75 12.49 18.79
CA PRO A 25 13.97 12.77 18.03
C PRO A 25 14.91 11.56 17.95
N LEU A 26 14.99 10.77 19.03
CA LEU A 26 15.80 9.56 19.06
C LEU A 26 15.23 8.49 18.12
N VAL A 27 13.90 8.30 18.13
CA VAL A 27 13.21 7.41 17.20
C VAL A 27 13.48 7.83 15.75
N GLU A 28 13.32 9.12 15.40
CA GLU A 28 13.58 9.61 14.05
C GLU A 28 15.02 9.34 13.57
N ASP A 29 16.01 9.49 14.46
CA ASP A 29 17.40 9.19 14.14
C ASP A 29 17.64 7.67 13.94
N VAL A 30 17.01 6.82 14.74
CA VAL A 30 17.05 5.35 14.58
C VAL A 30 16.41 4.94 13.26
N ILE A 31 15.20 5.42 12.96
CA ILE A 31 14.50 5.09 11.72
C ILE A 31 15.31 5.55 10.50
N ARG A 32 15.89 6.76 10.55
CA ARG A 32 16.76 7.25 9.48
C ARG A 32 17.99 6.36 9.29
N PHE A 33 18.59 5.89 10.38
CA PHE A 33 19.74 4.99 10.32
C PHE A 33 19.35 3.65 9.68
N ASP A 34 18.27 3.03 10.17
CA ASP A 34 17.81 1.73 9.70
C ASP A 34 17.42 1.74 8.22
N MET A 35 16.68 2.77 7.81
CA MET A 35 16.27 2.96 6.41
C MET A 35 17.46 3.11 5.45
N ARG A 36 18.59 3.66 5.91
CA ARG A 36 19.82 3.80 5.11
C ARG A 36 20.66 2.53 5.06
N HIS A 37 20.55 1.67 6.06
CA HIS A 37 21.37 0.46 6.19
C HIS A 37 20.60 -0.82 5.82
N SER A 38 19.52 -0.70 5.06
CA SER A 38 18.66 -1.83 4.64
C SER A 38 18.09 -2.63 5.82
N ALA A 39 17.78 -1.94 6.91
CA ALA A 39 17.08 -2.47 8.08
C ALA A 39 15.64 -1.91 8.16
N GLU A 40 14.97 -1.78 7.00
CA GLU A 40 13.68 -1.10 6.94
C GLU A 40 12.56 -1.85 7.65
N ILE A 41 12.69 -3.18 7.77
CA ILE A 41 11.76 -4.03 8.51
C ILE A 41 11.83 -3.72 10.00
N GLN A 42 13.05 -3.59 10.54
CA GLN A 42 13.28 -3.24 11.94
C GLN A 42 12.68 -1.86 12.26
N ALA A 43 12.86 -0.90 11.36
CA ALA A 43 12.22 0.41 11.46
C ALA A 43 10.69 0.31 11.45
N CYS A 44 10.11 -0.54 10.61
CA CYS A 44 8.65 -0.75 10.59
C CYS A 44 8.16 -1.38 11.91
N ASP A 45 8.86 -2.39 12.42
CA ASP A 45 8.50 -3.07 13.68
C ASP A 45 8.49 -2.10 14.85
N LEU A 46 9.55 -1.29 14.99
CA LEU A 46 9.62 -0.26 16.03
C LEU A 46 8.46 0.74 15.91
N LEU A 47 8.16 1.22 14.70
CA LEU A 47 7.07 2.19 14.49
C LEU A 47 5.68 1.60 14.73
N MET A 48 5.48 0.31 14.47
CA MET A 48 4.25 -0.40 14.80
C MET A 48 4.10 -0.54 16.32
N GLU A 49 5.17 -0.93 17.04
CA GLU A 49 5.13 -1.10 18.50
C GLU A 49 4.81 0.21 19.25
N ILE A 50 5.26 1.36 18.75
CA ILE A 50 4.99 2.66 19.37
C ILE A 50 3.76 3.39 18.79
N ASP A 51 3.04 2.77 17.85
CA ASP A 51 1.89 3.33 17.12
C ASP A 51 2.18 4.67 16.42
N ARG A 52 3.33 4.76 15.74
CA ARG A 52 3.81 5.97 15.02
C ARG A 52 4.22 5.71 13.57
N LEU A 53 3.45 4.89 12.86
CA LEU A 53 3.66 4.65 11.43
C LEU A 53 3.63 5.92 10.56
N ASP A 54 3.09 7.04 11.06
CA ASP A 54 3.10 8.34 10.38
C ASP A 54 4.52 8.83 10.03
N LEU A 55 5.49 8.53 10.90
CA LEU A 55 6.90 8.94 10.74
C LEU A 55 7.57 8.27 9.53
N LEU A 56 7.10 7.09 9.13
CA LEU A 56 7.62 6.33 8.00
C LEU A 56 7.65 7.15 6.71
N THR A 57 6.63 7.99 6.50
CA THR A 57 6.47 8.82 5.30
C THR A 57 7.71 9.66 4.99
N GLN A 58 8.41 10.13 6.01
CA GLN A 58 9.56 11.02 5.86
C GLN A 58 10.83 10.27 5.42
N HIS A 59 10.87 8.96 5.64
CA HIS A 59 12.05 8.12 5.41
C HIS A 59 11.90 7.13 4.24
N MET A 60 10.75 7.15 3.56
CA MET A 60 10.52 6.34 2.37
C MET A 60 11.09 6.99 1.10
N GLU A 61 11.88 6.20 0.38
CA GLU A 61 12.57 6.56 -0.86
C GLU A 61 12.30 5.50 -1.94
N GLN A 62 12.63 5.81 -3.21
CA GLN A 62 12.44 4.91 -4.36
C GLN A 62 13.13 3.54 -4.17
N SER A 63 14.24 3.51 -3.41
CA SER A 63 15.06 2.32 -3.17
C SER A 63 14.43 1.35 -2.16
N ASN A 64 13.66 1.86 -1.19
CA ASN A 64 13.21 1.08 -0.04
C ASN A 64 11.69 0.86 0.03
N TYR A 65 10.88 1.72 -0.60
CA TYR A 65 9.41 1.60 -0.55
C TYR A 65 8.88 0.23 -0.99
N PRO A 66 9.45 -0.49 -1.98
CA PRO A 66 8.85 -1.74 -2.42
C PRO A 66 8.94 -2.82 -1.33
N ARG A 67 10.03 -2.80 -0.54
CA ARG A 67 10.24 -3.73 0.58
C ARG A 67 9.33 -3.38 1.74
N VAL A 68 9.29 -2.10 2.10
CA VAL A 68 8.46 -1.56 3.19
C VAL A 68 6.97 -1.83 2.94
N CYS A 69 6.45 -1.44 1.77
CA CYS A 69 5.04 -1.65 1.45
C CYS A 69 4.68 -3.14 1.39
N LEU A 70 5.55 -4.00 0.85
CA LEU A 70 5.31 -5.44 0.82
C LEU A 70 5.24 -6.03 2.23
N TYR A 71 6.16 -5.60 3.11
CA TYR A 71 6.19 -6.02 4.50
C TYR A 71 4.90 -5.62 5.23
N LEU A 72 4.51 -4.35 5.15
CA LEU A 72 3.31 -3.82 5.81
C LEU A 72 2.02 -4.50 5.33
N VAL A 73 1.90 -4.81 4.04
CA VAL A 73 0.75 -5.58 3.51
C VAL A 73 0.73 -7.00 4.08
N GLY A 74 1.91 -7.61 4.24
CA GLY A 74 2.06 -8.88 4.93
C GLY A 74 1.59 -8.80 6.38
N CYS A 75 2.05 -7.80 7.13
CA CYS A 75 1.65 -7.55 8.52
C CYS A 75 0.14 -7.35 8.66
N ALA A 76 -0.49 -6.58 7.77
CA ALA A 76 -1.93 -6.34 7.79
C ALA A 76 -2.76 -7.64 7.68
N SER A 77 -2.20 -8.73 7.14
CA SER A 77 -2.90 -10.04 7.08
C SER A 77 -2.94 -10.78 8.42
N TYR A 78 -2.12 -10.36 9.40
CA TYR A 78 -2.00 -10.99 10.72
C TYR A 78 -2.51 -10.09 11.85
N VAL A 79 -3.01 -8.90 11.51
CA VAL A 79 -3.51 -7.90 12.45
C VAL A 79 -5.04 -7.86 12.34
N GLU A 80 -5.72 -7.61 13.45
CA GLU A 80 -7.18 -7.51 13.47
C GLU A 80 -7.67 -6.14 12.97
N GLU A 81 -8.91 -6.09 12.49
CA GLU A 81 -9.57 -4.81 12.20
C GLU A 81 -9.81 -4.04 13.50
N PRO A 82 -9.60 -2.71 13.55
CA PRO A 82 -9.44 -1.76 12.42
C PRO A 82 -7.99 -1.44 12.04
N GLU A 83 -7.00 -2.00 12.74
CA GLU A 83 -5.59 -1.66 12.56
C GLU A 83 -5.06 -2.13 11.19
N ALA A 84 -5.50 -3.30 10.72
CA ALA A 84 -5.22 -3.78 9.37
C ALA A 84 -5.65 -2.75 8.30
N THR A 85 -6.84 -2.18 8.43
CA THR A 85 -7.33 -1.13 7.52
C THR A 85 -6.45 0.12 7.57
N PHE A 86 -6.00 0.55 8.75
CA PHE A 86 -5.12 1.72 8.88
C PHE A 86 -3.78 1.51 8.17
N ILE A 87 -3.16 0.34 8.36
CA ILE A 87 -1.91 -0.04 7.70
C ILE A 87 -2.09 -0.03 6.17
N LEU A 88 -3.15 -0.66 5.67
CA LEU A 88 -3.43 -0.72 4.23
C LEU A 88 -3.71 0.67 3.64
N GLN A 89 -4.41 1.54 4.35
CA GLN A 89 -4.61 2.93 3.93
C GLN A 89 -3.29 3.72 3.85
N GLY A 90 -2.39 3.51 4.81
CA GLY A 90 -1.03 4.07 4.78
C GLY A 90 -0.24 3.58 3.56
N VAL A 91 -0.23 2.26 3.33
CA VAL A 91 0.44 1.65 2.16
C VAL A 91 -0.12 2.19 0.85
N LEU A 92 -1.44 2.33 0.75
CA LEU A 92 -2.09 2.87 -0.45
C LEU A 92 -1.57 4.29 -0.77
N LYS A 93 -1.51 5.16 0.25
CA LYS A 93 -0.97 6.52 0.11
C LYS A 93 0.47 6.50 -0.37
N HIS A 94 1.28 5.56 0.11
CA HIS A 94 2.66 5.41 -0.35
C HIS A 94 2.73 4.94 -1.82
N TYR A 95 1.94 3.94 -2.23
CA TYR A 95 1.92 3.52 -3.63
C TYR A 95 1.50 4.64 -4.59
N LEU A 96 0.50 5.43 -4.22
CA LEU A 96 0.10 6.61 -4.99
C LEU A 96 1.25 7.64 -5.11
N ARG A 97 1.95 7.92 -4.00
CA ARG A 97 3.11 8.82 -4.00
C ARG A 97 4.23 8.35 -4.96
N PHE A 98 4.45 7.05 -5.06
CA PHE A 98 5.45 6.45 -5.96
C PHE A 98 4.90 6.11 -7.36
N LYS A 99 3.66 6.52 -7.69
CA LYS A 99 2.99 6.29 -8.98
C LYS A 99 2.81 4.80 -9.34
N GLU A 100 2.68 3.95 -8.33
CA GLU A 100 2.46 2.50 -8.48
C GLU A 100 0.97 2.17 -8.52
N TYR A 101 0.29 2.64 -9.57
CA TYR A 101 -1.19 2.59 -9.68
C TYR A 101 -1.75 1.17 -9.65
N ALA A 102 -1.09 0.19 -10.29
CA ALA A 102 -1.54 -1.19 -10.30
C ALA A 102 -1.53 -1.80 -8.89
N ARG A 103 -0.49 -1.54 -8.11
CA ARG A 103 -0.39 -2.00 -6.71
C ARG A 103 -1.36 -1.25 -5.82
N ALA A 104 -1.50 0.06 -6.01
CA ALA A 104 -2.50 0.86 -5.32
C ALA A 104 -3.92 0.32 -5.55
N MET A 105 -4.27 -0.04 -6.79
CA MET A 105 -5.57 -0.63 -7.12
C MET A 105 -5.84 -1.94 -6.38
N ILE A 106 -4.83 -2.81 -6.22
CA ILE A 106 -4.98 -4.05 -5.44
C ILE A 106 -5.36 -3.73 -3.99
N ILE A 107 -4.69 -2.76 -3.38
CA ILE A 107 -4.96 -2.36 -1.99
C ILE A 107 -6.35 -1.73 -1.86
N ALA A 108 -6.75 -0.86 -2.79
CA ALA A 108 -8.09 -0.26 -2.79
C ALA A 108 -9.20 -1.31 -2.94
N LEU A 109 -8.99 -2.31 -3.81
CA LEU A 109 -9.88 -3.46 -3.95
C LEU A 109 -9.95 -4.31 -2.68
N GLN A 110 -8.82 -4.54 -2.01
CA GLN A 110 -8.76 -5.27 -0.73
C GLN A 110 -9.51 -4.53 0.38
N LEU A 111 -9.42 -3.20 0.41
CA LEU A 111 -10.18 -2.34 1.31
C LEU A 111 -11.67 -2.21 0.94
N ASN A 112 -12.07 -2.78 -0.21
CA ASN A 112 -13.41 -2.64 -0.79
C ASN A 112 -13.87 -1.17 -0.93
N ASP A 113 -12.92 -0.27 -1.21
CA ASP A 113 -13.18 1.16 -1.33
C ASP A 113 -13.26 1.56 -2.80
N ARG A 114 -14.51 1.68 -3.27
CA ARG A 114 -14.81 2.02 -4.66
C ARG A 114 -14.40 3.45 -5.02
N GLU A 115 -14.54 4.40 -4.10
CA GLU A 115 -14.18 5.80 -4.35
C GLU A 115 -12.68 5.93 -4.60
N LYS A 116 -11.87 5.22 -3.80
CA LYS A 116 -10.42 5.15 -4.01
C LYS A 116 -10.04 4.46 -5.32
N CYS A 117 -10.77 3.42 -5.74
CA CYS A 117 -10.55 2.80 -7.06
C CYS A 117 -10.78 3.81 -8.21
N GLU A 118 -11.81 4.65 -8.10
CA GLU A 118 -12.09 5.71 -9.07
C GLU A 118 -11.02 6.80 -9.08
N GLU A 119 -10.54 7.21 -7.90
CA GLU A 119 -9.43 8.17 -7.76
C GLU A 119 -8.15 7.66 -8.42
N ILE A 120 -7.73 6.42 -8.09
CA ILE A 120 -6.53 5.79 -8.67
C ILE A 120 -6.63 5.71 -10.20
N PHE A 121 -7.82 5.40 -10.72
CA PHE A 121 -8.04 5.31 -12.16
C PHE A 121 -7.97 6.67 -12.85
N LYS A 122 -8.47 7.73 -12.21
CA LYS A 122 -8.42 9.11 -12.73
C LYS A 122 -7.00 9.68 -12.69
N ASP A 123 -6.24 9.38 -11.64
CA ASP A 123 -4.87 9.86 -11.47
C ASP A 123 -3.85 9.17 -12.39
N CYS A 124 -4.22 8.02 -12.97
CA CYS A 124 -3.39 7.28 -13.90
C CYS A 124 -3.50 7.85 -15.32
N GLU A 125 -2.44 8.52 -15.79
CA GLU A 125 -2.40 9.10 -17.14
C GLU A 125 -1.95 8.08 -18.21
N ASP A 126 -1.22 7.04 -17.83
CA ASP A 126 -0.66 6.06 -18.76
C ASP A 126 -1.76 5.14 -19.34
N PRO A 127 -2.00 5.19 -20.67
CA PRO A 127 -3.05 4.38 -21.31
C PRO A 127 -2.87 2.87 -21.13
N LEU A 128 -1.63 2.37 -21.11
CA LEU A 128 -1.35 0.95 -20.96
C LEU A 128 -1.67 0.49 -19.53
N ILE A 129 -1.28 1.28 -18.52
CA ILE A 129 -1.60 0.99 -17.13
C ILE A 129 -3.11 1.08 -16.91
N ARG A 130 -3.80 2.09 -17.48
CA ARG A 130 -5.27 2.17 -17.41
C ARG A 130 -5.95 0.93 -17.97
N LYS A 131 -5.49 0.37 -19.10
CA LYS A 131 -5.99 -0.91 -19.61
C LYS A 131 -5.79 -2.05 -18.61
N GLN A 132 -4.61 -2.14 -17.98
CA GLN A 132 -4.35 -3.12 -16.93
C GLN A 132 -5.31 -2.96 -15.74
N LEU A 133 -5.55 -1.73 -15.29
CA LEU A 133 -6.52 -1.44 -14.24
C LEU A 133 -7.94 -1.87 -14.63
N CYS A 134 -8.36 -1.64 -15.87
CA CYS A 134 -9.66 -2.11 -16.38
C CYS A 134 -9.79 -3.63 -16.32
N TYR A 135 -8.75 -4.40 -16.67
CA TYR A 135 -8.78 -5.85 -16.53
C TYR A 135 -8.91 -6.30 -15.07
N MET A 136 -8.25 -5.62 -14.13
CA MET A 136 -8.35 -5.91 -12.70
C MET A 136 -9.77 -5.65 -12.18
N LEU A 137 -10.33 -4.50 -12.53
CA LEU A 137 -11.69 -4.10 -12.15
C LEU A 137 -12.77 -4.99 -12.80
N GLY A 138 -12.60 -5.31 -14.08
CA GLY A 138 -13.50 -6.19 -14.82
C GLY A 138 -13.55 -7.60 -14.23
N ARG A 139 -12.41 -8.12 -13.74
CA ARG A 139 -12.37 -9.40 -13.01
C ARG A 139 -13.12 -9.34 -11.69
N GLN A 140 -13.07 -8.21 -10.97
CA GLN A 140 -13.80 -7.99 -9.73
C GLN A 140 -15.25 -7.52 -9.94
N GLN A 141 -15.71 -7.45 -11.21
CA GLN A 141 -17.04 -6.96 -11.58
C GLN A 141 -17.35 -5.54 -11.08
N ILE A 142 -16.32 -4.71 -10.92
CA ILE A 142 -16.47 -3.30 -10.58
C ILE A 142 -16.52 -2.51 -11.88
N ALA A 143 -17.70 -1.98 -12.20
CA ALA A 143 -17.89 -1.12 -13.36
C ALA A 143 -17.70 0.35 -12.97
N LEU A 144 -16.73 1.01 -13.60
CA LEU A 144 -16.55 2.46 -13.56
C LEU A 144 -17.16 3.07 -14.83
N ASP A 145 -17.65 4.30 -14.73
CA ASP A 145 -18.13 5.03 -15.90
C ASP A 145 -16.93 5.60 -16.65
N VAL A 146 -16.65 5.06 -17.84
CA VAL A 146 -15.50 5.43 -18.66
C VAL A 146 -16.01 5.80 -20.05
N GLU A 147 -15.64 6.99 -20.52
CA GLU A 147 -16.06 7.51 -21.84
C GLU A 147 -15.42 6.74 -23.00
N ASP A 148 -14.22 6.21 -22.79
CA ASP A 148 -13.46 5.45 -23.78
C ASP A 148 -14.09 4.05 -23.99
N GLU A 149 -14.57 3.81 -25.22
CA GLU A 149 -15.22 2.55 -25.60
C GLU A 149 -14.30 1.33 -25.45
N ASP A 150 -13.01 1.49 -25.71
CA ASP A 150 -12.00 0.43 -25.66
C ASP A 150 -11.78 -0.01 -24.20
N LEU A 151 -11.67 0.96 -23.28
CA LEU A 151 -11.57 0.70 -21.84
C LEU A 151 -12.85 0.08 -21.28
N ARG A 152 -14.02 0.51 -21.77
CA ARG A 152 -15.32 -0.06 -21.39
C ARG A 152 -15.49 -1.50 -21.90
N ALA A 153 -15.02 -1.81 -23.11
CA ALA A 153 -15.02 -3.16 -23.66
C ALA A 153 -14.14 -4.11 -22.81
N ILE A 154 -12.96 -3.64 -22.39
CA ILE A 154 -12.07 -4.39 -21.49
C ILE A 154 -12.74 -4.64 -20.13
N MET A 155 -13.33 -3.60 -19.53
CA MET A 155 -13.93 -3.70 -18.20
C MET A 155 -15.15 -4.62 -18.14
N THR A 156 -15.89 -4.74 -19.25
CA THR A 156 -17.03 -5.68 -19.38
C THR A 156 -16.61 -7.11 -19.74
N ASN A 157 -15.29 -7.38 -19.86
CA ASN A 157 -14.74 -8.66 -20.31
C ASN A 157 -15.25 -9.12 -21.69
N ALA A 158 -15.60 -8.19 -22.57
CA ALA A 158 -16.19 -8.51 -23.89
C ALA A 158 -15.29 -9.43 -24.74
N HIS A 159 -13.97 -9.25 -24.66
CA HIS A 159 -12.98 -10.02 -25.43
C HIS A 159 -12.84 -11.49 -24.98
N VAL A 160 -13.28 -11.85 -23.77
CA VAL A 160 -13.10 -13.22 -23.24
C VAL A 160 -13.80 -14.25 -24.12
N ASN A 161 -15.00 -13.91 -24.63
CA ASN A 161 -15.73 -14.79 -25.54
C ASN A 161 -14.99 -15.02 -26.85
N GLU A 162 -14.40 -13.97 -27.43
CA GLU A 162 -13.63 -14.08 -28.67
C GLU A 162 -12.36 -14.92 -28.47
N HIS A 163 -11.63 -14.69 -27.37
CA HIS A 163 -10.44 -15.48 -27.04
C HIS A 163 -10.79 -16.96 -26.81
N PHE A 164 -11.90 -17.24 -26.12
CA PHE A 164 -12.36 -18.60 -25.89
C PHE A 164 -12.73 -19.31 -27.21
N LEU A 165 -13.42 -18.60 -28.12
CA LEU A 165 -13.75 -19.12 -29.44
C LEU A 165 -12.49 -19.33 -30.32
N SER A 166 -11.49 -18.46 -30.23
CA SER A 166 -10.21 -18.62 -30.94
C SER A 166 -9.47 -19.86 -30.44
N LEU A 167 -9.35 -20.02 -29.12
CA LEU A 167 -8.72 -21.19 -28.51
C LEU A 167 -9.41 -22.49 -28.93
N ALA A 168 -10.74 -22.52 -28.93
CA ALA A 168 -11.52 -23.69 -29.38
C ALA A 168 -11.36 -24.02 -30.87
N ARG A 169 -10.94 -23.06 -31.70
CA ARG A 169 -10.62 -23.30 -33.12
C ARG A 169 -9.19 -23.80 -33.33
N GLU A 170 -8.27 -23.50 -32.41
CA GLU A 170 -6.86 -23.88 -32.48
C GLU A 170 -6.57 -25.25 -31.85
N LEU A 171 -7.47 -25.76 -31.01
CA LEU A 171 -7.46 -27.13 -30.44
C LEU A 171 -8.06 -28.16 -31.40
#